data_AF-A0A833VVY0-F1
#
_entry.id   AF-A0A833VVY0-F1
#
_cell.length_a   1.000
_cell.length_b   1.000
_cell.length_c   1.000
_cell.angle_alpha   90.00
_cell.angle_beta   90.00
_cell.angle_gamma   90.00
#
_symmetry.space_group_name_H-M   'P 1'
#
loop_
_entity.id
_entity.type
_entity.pdbx_description
1 polymer ?
#
loop_
_entity_poly.entity_id
_entity_poly.type
_entity_poly.pdbx_seq_one_letter_code
_entity_poly.pdbx_strand_id
1 'polypeptide(L)'
;MNPPVNFYLNFHVHRAQFKQWFKTCAVHRYFCNYFPIKLVKTTDLDPNKLYLLCNFPHGILCAGVCTAFGTDTAGYSELFPNIESRIVILDQHFKTPLFRDYCRITLSNSDRNY
;
A
#
# COMPACT_ATOMS: atom_id res chain seq x y z
N MET A 1 28.35 7.64 -29.07
CA MET A 1 27.16 6.81 -28.85
C MET A 1 27.06 6.60 -27.34
N ASN A 2 26.21 7.36 -26.65
CA ASN A 2 26.12 7.32 -25.19
C ASN A 2 25.34 6.06 -24.76
N PRO A 3 25.76 5.35 -23.70
CA PRO A 3 25.00 4.22 -23.19
C PRO A 3 23.64 4.70 -22.66
N PRO A 4 22.58 3.88 -22.74
CA PRO A 4 21.30 4.22 -22.15
C PRO A 4 21.48 4.31 -20.63
N VAL A 5 21.15 5.47 -20.07
CA VAL A 5 20.99 5.66 -18.64
C VAL A 5 19.80 4.81 -18.17
N ASN A 6 20.08 3.57 -17.75
CA ASN A 6 19.10 2.78 -17.02
C ASN A 6 18.96 3.37 -15.61
N PHE A 7 17.89 4.13 -15.42
CA PHE A 7 17.42 4.54 -14.10
C PHE A 7 16.86 3.31 -13.38
N TYR A 8 17.74 2.48 -12.81
CA TYR A 8 17.32 1.46 -11.86
C TYR A 8 16.85 2.20 -10.61
N LEU A 9 15.53 2.44 -10.48
CA LEU A 9 14.95 2.78 -9.19
C LEU A 9 15.18 1.56 -8.28
N ASN A 10 16.24 1.64 -7.51
CA ASN A 10 16.60 0.67 -6.49
C ASN A 10 15.59 0.83 -5.34
N PHE A 11 14.37 0.34 -5.55
CA PHE A 11 13.42 0.19 -4.47
C PHE A 11 13.98 -0.91 -3.56
N HIS A 12 14.58 -0.54 -2.44
CA HIS A 12 14.69 -1.47 -1.32
C HIS A 12 13.26 -1.81 -0.90
N VAL A 13 12.72 -2.90 -1.47
CA VAL A 13 11.36 -3.37 -1.21
C VAL A 13 11.36 -3.97 0.18
N HIS A 14 11.09 -3.14 1.18
CA HIS A 14 10.70 -3.64 2.49
C HIS A 14 9.29 -4.21 2.35
N ARG A 15 9.16 -5.54 2.44
CA ARG A 15 7.85 -6.21 2.39
C ARG A 15 7.12 -5.90 3.69
N ALA A 16 6.21 -4.94 3.60
CA ALA A 16 5.47 -4.43 4.73
C ALA A 16 3.98 -4.69 4.53
N GLN A 17 3.34 -5.33 5.50
CA GLN A 17 1.89 -5.46 5.55
C GLN A 17 1.34 -4.55 6.64
N PHE A 18 0.18 -3.92 6.43
CA PHE A 18 -0.48 -3.20 7.52
C PHE A 18 -0.98 -4.16 8.60
N LYS A 19 -0.79 -3.81 9.87
CA LYS A 19 -1.35 -4.57 11.00
C LYS A 19 -2.88 -4.55 10.95
N GLN A 20 -3.53 -5.62 11.39
CA GLN A 20 -4.99 -5.79 11.30
C GLN A 20 -5.76 -4.65 11.98
N TRP A 21 -5.31 -4.17 13.15
CA TRP A 21 -5.95 -3.05 13.85
C TRP A 21 -5.83 -1.72 13.09
N PHE A 22 -4.79 -1.56 12.28
CA PHE A 22 -4.61 -0.37 11.44
C PHE A 22 -5.57 -0.42 10.23
N LYS A 23 -5.77 -1.62 9.66
CA LYS A 23 -6.71 -1.86 8.55
C LYS A 23 -8.17 -1.55 8.91
N THR A 24 -8.55 -1.69 10.18
CA THR A 24 -9.93 -1.46 10.67
C THR A 24 -10.08 -0.20 11.52
N CYS A 25 -9.07 0.66 11.58
CA CYS A 25 -9.10 1.88 12.39
C CYS A 25 -10.18 2.87 11.90
N ALA A 26 -10.89 3.50 12.86
CA ALA A 26 -11.98 4.44 12.57
C ALA A 26 -11.55 5.63 11.71
N VAL A 27 -10.28 6.08 11.83
CA VAL A 27 -9.72 7.17 11.04
C VAL A 27 -9.81 6.88 9.54
N HIS A 28 -9.48 5.66 9.12
CA HIS A 28 -9.57 5.27 7.70
C HIS A 28 -11.03 5.19 7.22
N ARG A 29 -11.97 4.79 8.09
CA ARG A 29 -13.41 4.83 7.76
C ARG A 29 -13.87 6.27 7.52
N TYR A 30 -13.50 7.20 8.39
CA TYR A 30 -13.83 8.62 8.20
C TYR A 30 -13.19 9.19 6.93
N PHE A 31 -11.94 8.82 6.63
CA PHE A 31 -11.27 9.25 5.41
C PHE A 31 -11.96 8.72 4.14
N CYS A 32 -12.34 7.44 4.14
CA CYS A 32 -13.08 6.78 3.06
C CYS A 32 -14.51 7.33 2.87
N ASN A 33 -15.15 7.81 3.94
CA ASN A 33 -16.45 8.46 3.87
C ASN A 33 -16.35 9.92 3.42
N TYR A 34 -15.30 10.63 3.83
CA TYR A 34 -15.08 12.03 3.47
C TYR A 34 -14.65 12.18 2.01
N PHE A 35 -13.69 11.37 1.56
CA PHE A 35 -13.37 11.20 0.14
C PHE A 35 -14.01 9.88 -0.28
N PRO A 36 -15.10 9.87 -1.08
CA PRO A 36 -15.87 8.66 -1.38
C PRO A 36 -15.07 7.66 -2.21
N ILE A 37 -14.12 6.98 -1.57
CA ILE A 37 -13.19 6.03 -2.14
C ILE A 37 -13.95 4.72 -2.28
N LYS A 38 -14.21 4.33 -3.53
CA LYS A 38 -14.85 3.06 -3.86
C LYS A 38 -13.88 2.20 -4.64
N LEU A 39 -13.66 0.98 -4.15
CA LEU A 39 -12.90 0.00 -4.90
C LEU A 39 -13.86 -0.76 -5.80
N VAL A 40 -13.69 -0.62 -7.12
CA VAL A 40 -14.50 -1.33 -8.12
C VAL A 40 -13.64 -2.41 -8.75
N LYS A 41 -14.06 -3.66 -8.60
CA LYS A 41 -13.40 -4.80 -9.24
C LYS A 41 -13.81 -4.86 -10.71
N THR A 42 -12.86 -4.62 -11.61
CA THR A 42 -13.09 -4.67 -13.07
C THR A 42 -12.84 -6.05 -13.66
N THR A 43 -11.97 -6.84 -13.04
CA THR A 43 -11.57 -8.16 -13.53
C THR A 43 -11.29 -9.09 -12.35
N ASP A 44 -11.60 -10.37 -12.51
CA ASP A 44 -11.16 -11.40 -11.57
C ASP A 44 -9.65 -11.59 -11.64
N LEU A 45 -9.00 -11.40 -10.49
CA LEU A 45 -7.57 -11.65 -10.31
C LEU A 45 -7.39 -13.08 -9.81
N ASP A 46 -6.46 -13.82 -10.42
CA ASP A 46 -6.12 -15.18 -10.02
C ASP A 46 -5.23 -15.13 -8.76
N PRO A 47 -5.64 -15.71 -7.62
CA PRO A 47 -4.87 -15.65 -6.38
C PRO A 47 -3.48 -16.30 -6.47
N ASN A 48 -3.23 -17.14 -7.49
CA ASN A 48 -1.91 -17.75 -7.70
C ASN A 48 -0.93 -16.87 -8.50
N LYS A 49 -1.36 -15.69 -8.96
CA LYS A 49 -0.53 -14.79 -9.77
C LYS A 49 -0.15 -13.55 -8.99
N LEU A 50 1.08 -13.07 -9.24
CA LEU A 50 1.57 -11.82 -8.67
C LEU A 50 1.13 -10.65 -9.56
N TYR A 51 0.47 -9.66 -8.94
CA TYR A 51 0.04 -8.44 -9.62
C TYR A 51 0.74 -7.21 -9.04
N LEU A 52 1.23 -6.34 -9.91
CA LEU A 52 1.78 -5.04 -9.53
C LEU A 52 0.81 -3.94 -9.97
N LEU A 53 0.18 -3.31 -9.00
CA LEU A 53 -0.70 -2.17 -9.22
C LEU A 53 0.06 -0.88 -8.92
N CYS A 54 0.36 -0.12 -9.97
CA CYS A 54 1.03 1.18 -9.85
C CYS A 54 0.03 2.31 -10.06
N ASN A 55 -0.03 3.22 -9.10
CA ASN A 55 -0.86 4.43 -9.16
C ASN A 55 0.06 5.65 -9.34
N PHE A 56 -0.14 6.39 -10.43
CA PHE A 56 0.74 7.50 -10.86
C PHE A 56 0.13 8.92 -10.80
N PRO A 57 -0.59 9.31 -9.73
CA PRO A 57 -0.67 10.72 -9.31
C PRO A 57 0.00 10.91 -7.94
N HIS A 58 0.98 11.80 -7.87
CA HIS A 58 1.81 12.07 -6.69
C HIS A 58 1.09 12.99 -5.66
N GLY A 59 -0.07 12.57 -5.14
CA GLY A 59 -0.86 13.40 -4.22
C GLY A 59 -1.93 12.64 -3.44
N ILE A 60 -3.09 13.28 -3.22
CA ILE A 60 -4.22 12.75 -2.42
C ILE A 60 -4.69 11.35 -2.89
N LEU A 61 -4.55 11.07 -4.18
CA LEU A 61 -4.95 9.80 -4.78
C LEU A 61 -4.05 8.63 -4.34
N CYS A 62 -2.78 8.90 -4.00
CA CYS A 62 -1.91 7.89 -3.39
C CYS A 62 -2.43 7.48 -2.00
N ALA A 63 -2.91 8.45 -1.21
CA ALA A 63 -3.57 8.16 0.08
C ALA A 63 -4.87 7.38 -0.14
N GLY A 64 -5.61 7.66 -1.22
CA GLY A 64 -6.78 6.89 -1.63
C GLY A 64 -6.45 5.43 -1.94
N VAL A 65 -5.38 5.15 -2.69
CA VAL A 65 -4.91 3.79 -2.99
C VAL A 65 -4.39 3.09 -1.74
N CYS A 66 -3.62 3.78 -0.90
CA CYS A 66 -3.19 3.24 0.39
C CYS A 66 -4.38 2.88 1.29
N THR A 67 -5.44 3.67 1.26
CA THR A 67 -6.67 3.39 2.01
C THR A 67 -7.45 2.23 1.37
N ALA A 68 -7.65 2.23 0.06
CA ALA A 68 -8.46 1.23 -0.65
C ALA A 68 -7.84 -0.18 -0.65
N PHE A 69 -6.52 -0.28 -0.83
CA PHE A 69 -5.80 -1.55 -0.87
C PHE A 69 -5.17 -1.92 0.46
N GLY A 70 -4.77 -0.92 1.26
CA GLY A 70 -4.06 -1.14 2.52
C GLY A 70 -4.97 -1.31 3.71
N THR A 71 -6.22 -0.84 3.62
CA THR A 71 -7.21 -0.96 4.68
C THR A 71 -8.43 -1.70 4.18
N ASP A 72 -9.15 -2.32 5.11
CA ASP A 72 -10.35 -3.09 4.77
C ASP A 72 -11.61 -2.21 4.68
N THR A 73 -11.44 -0.88 4.73
CA THR A 73 -12.55 0.07 4.79
C THR A 73 -13.31 0.22 3.48
N ALA A 74 -12.67 -0.09 2.35
CA ALA A 74 -13.28 -0.07 1.02
C ALA A 74 -13.78 -1.46 0.57
N GLY A 75 -13.83 -2.46 1.46
CA GLY A 75 -14.28 -3.81 1.14
C GLY A 75 -13.26 -4.65 0.35
N TYR A 76 -11.96 -4.36 0.52
CA TYR A 76 -10.90 -5.08 -0.21
C TYR A 76 -10.95 -6.60 0.04
N SER A 77 -11.14 -7.02 1.31
CA SER A 77 -11.17 -8.44 1.67
C SER A 77 -12.38 -9.18 1.07
N GLU A 78 -13.48 -8.47 0.83
CA GLU A 78 -14.69 -9.02 0.20
C GLU A 78 -14.53 -9.14 -1.32
N LEU A 79 -13.87 -8.16 -1.96
CA LEU A 79 -13.68 -8.12 -3.41
C LEU A 79 -12.59 -9.09 -3.91
N PHE A 80 -11.53 -9.26 -3.13
CA PHE A 80 -10.38 -10.10 -3.46
C PHE A 80 -10.09 -11.09 -2.34
N PRO A 81 -10.93 -12.13 -2.17
CA PRO A 81 -10.66 -13.18 -1.19
C PRO A 81 -9.37 -13.92 -1.55
N ASN A 82 -8.51 -14.15 -0.56
CA ASN A 82 -7.22 -14.85 -0.69
C ASN A 82 -6.12 -14.11 -1.47
N ILE A 83 -6.28 -12.82 -1.77
CA ILE A 83 -5.22 -12.00 -2.33
C ILE A 83 -4.65 -11.10 -1.25
N GLU A 84 -3.37 -11.26 -0.95
CA GLU A 84 -2.68 -10.39 0.00
C GLU A 84 -2.27 -9.08 -0.68
N SER A 85 -2.86 -7.97 -0.25
CA SER A 85 -2.36 -6.64 -0.62
C SER A 85 -1.08 -6.30 0.14
N ARG A 86 -0.06 -5.89 -0.61
CA ARG A 86 1.18 -5.33 -0.06
C ARG A 86 1.42 -3.98 -0.71
N ILE A 87 1.61 -2.96 0.11
CA ILE A 87 1.85 -1.60 -0.37
C ILE A 87 3.32 -1.27 -0.17
N VAL A 88 3.91 -0.71 -1.21
CA VAL A 88 5.26 -0.17 -1.17
C VAL A 88 5.13 1.33 -0.93
N ILE A 89 5.55 1.78 0.24
CA ILE A 89 5.70 3.20 0.53
C ILE A 89 7.11 3.65 0.18
N LEU A 90 7.23 4.90 -0.29
CA LEU A 90 8.52 5.46 -0.67
C LEU A 90 9.47 5.50 0.54
N ASP A 91 10.73 5.13 0.32
CA ASP A 91 11.78 5.08 1.36
C ASP A 91 11.97 6.42 2.09
N GLN A 92 11.65 7.53 1.42
CA GLN A 92 11.68 8.88 2.01
C GLN A 92 10.79 9.00 3.26
N HIS A 93 9.69 8.26 3.36
CA HIS A 93 8.85 8.26 4.56
C HIS A 93 9.56 7.64 5.77
N PHE A 94 10.51 6.71 5.58
CA PHE A 94 11.31 6.13 6.67
C PHE A 94 12.47 7.02 7.12
N LYS A 95 12.84 8.04 6.33
CA LYS A 95 13.90 8.99 6.66
C LYS A 95 13.38 10.17 7.48
N THR A 96 12.11 10.56 7.33
CA THR A 96 11.50 11.62 8.13
C THR A 96 11.16 11.11 9.55
N PRO A 97 11.63 11.75 10.63
CA PRO A 97 11.58 11.18 11.99
C PRO A 97 10.17 10.87 12.49
N LEU A 98 9.17 11.69 12.18
CA LEU A 98 7.77 11.45 12.60
C LEU A 98 7.10 10.33 11.78
N PHE A 99 7.32 10.32 10.46
CA PHE A 99 6.73 9.30 9.57
C PHE A 99 7.38 7.93 9.78
N ARG A 100 8.68 7.88 10.07
CA ARG A 100 9.40 6.64 10.35
C ARG A 100 8.75 5.84 11.47
N ASP A 101 8.49 6.50 12.59
CA ASP A 101 8.00 5.81 13.78
C ASP A 101 6.52 5.45 13.62
N TYR A 102 5.74 6.27 12.91
CA TYR A 102 4.40 5.92 12.45
C TYR A 102 4.41 4.66 11.56
N CYS A 103 5.21 4.64 10.49
CA CYS A 103 5.32 3.51 9.58
C CYS A 103 5.74 2.22 10.31
N ARG A 104 6.63 2.29 11.31
CA ARG A 104 7.04 1.12 12.10
C ARG A 104 5.92 0.56 13.00
N ILE A 105 5.06 1.43 13.53
CA ILE A 105 3.93 1.03 14.38
C ILE A 105 2.84 0.39 13.52
N THR A 106 2.58 0.95 12.35
CA THR A 106 1.46 0.56 11.48
C THR A 106 1.80 -0.61 10.58
N LEU A 107 3.06 -0.74 10.17
CA LEU A 107 3.53 -1.82 9.31
C LEU A 107 4.07 -2.97 10.16
N SER A 108 3.58 -4.17 9.87
CA SER A 108 4.20 -5.41 10.26
C SER A 108 5.32 -5.71 9.27
N ASN A 109 6.56 -5.69 9.76
CA ASN A 109 7.72 -6.15 8.99
C ASN A 109 7.79 -7.67 9.09
N SER A 110 7.62 -8.38 7.98
CA SER A 110 7.89 -9.82 7.90
C SER A 110 9.38 -10.14 7.82
N ASP A 111 10.22 -9.14 7.55
CA ASP A 111 11.63 -9.32 7.17
C ASP A 111 12.61 -9.05 8.33
N ARG A 112 12.17 -9.12 9.60
CA ARG A 112 13.09 -9.15 10.76
C ARG A 112 13.35 -10.59 11.19
N ASN A 113 14.07 -11.34 10.35
CA ASN A 113 14.87 -12.47 10.78
C ASN A 113 16.35 -12.10 10.57
N TYR A 114 16.90 -11.39 11.55
CA TYR A 114 18.28 -11.50 12.00
C TYR A 114 18.24 -11.55 13.52
#